data_AF-A0A535J468-F1
#
_entry.id   AF-A0A535J468-F1
#
_cell.length_a   1.000
_cell.length_b   1.000
_cell.length_c   1.000
_cell.angle_alpha   90.00
_cell.angle_beta   90.00
_cell.angle_gamma   90.00
#
_symmetry.space_group_name_H-M   'P 1'
#
loop_
_entity.id
_entity.type
_entity.pdbx_description
1 polymer ?
#
loop_
_entity_poly.entity_id
_entity_poly.type
_entity_poly.pdbx_seq_one_letter_code
_entity_poly.pdbx_strand_id
1 'polypeptide(L)'
;MAHVAIPLPFTPVPITGQTFAVLLCGALLGSRLGTASMLLYITEGMVGLPVFAVAPANAATYGYLAGFVAAAFVVGWFADMGWTKDLPRTVVAMIAGEAAIYFFGLLWLAHFVPESKVLDFGLFPFLIGDAIKLAAAAVVVPAGWRLSRNR
;
A
#
# COMPACT_ATOMS: atom_id res chain seq x y z
N MET A 1 -7.27 -8.67 -4.00
CA MET A 1 -6.32 -8.88 -2.87
C MET A 1 -6.88 -8.46 -1.52
N ALA A 2 -7.83 -7.53 -1.44
CA ALA A 2 -8.38 -7.06 -0.16
C ALA A 2 -9.04 -8.18 0.69
N HIS A 3 -9.73 -9.14 0.08
CA HIS A 3 -10.34 -10.27 0.81
C HIS A 3 -9.34 -11.25 1.45
N VAL A 4 -8.03 -11.11 1.17
CA VAL A 4 -6.99 -11.85 1.87
C VAL A 4 -6.54 -11.01 3.06
N ALA A 5 -7.20 -11.22 4.20
CA ALA A 5 -6.93 -10.55 5.46
C ALA A 5 -6.75 -11.59 6.58
N ILE A 6 -5.69 -11.42 7.38
CA ILE A 6 -5.42 -12.23 8.57
C ILE A 6 -5.58 -11.28 9.77
N PRO A 7 -6.70 -11.36 10.51
CA PRO A 7 -6.89 -10.55 11.71
C PRO A 7 -5.91 -10.99 12.79
N LEU A 8 -5.36 -10.01 13.49
CA LEU A 8 -4.47 -10.23 14.62
C LEU A 8 -5.23 -9.92 15.92
N PRO A 9 -5.28 -10.82 16.91
CA PRO A 9 -6.13 -10.64 18.09
C PRO A 9 -5.65 -9.50 19.02
N PHE A 10 -4.43 -8.99 18.81
CA PHE A 10 -3.78 -8.00 19.68
C PHE A 10 -3.67 -6.60 19.06
N THR A 11 -4.06 -6.41 17.80
CA THR A 11 -4.05 -5.10 17.13
C THR A 11 -5.32 -4.90 16.30
N PRO A 12 -5.88 -3.68 16.22
CA PRO A 12 -7.02 -3.41 15.35
C PRO A 12 -6.68 -3.48 13.86
N VAL A 13 -5.40 -3.55 13.48
CA VAL A 13 -4.96 -3.56 12.07
C VAL A 13 -4.68 -5.00 11.61
N PRO A 14 -5.40 -5.54 10.62
CA PRO A 14 -5.14 -6.88 10.11
C PRO A 14 -3.98 -6.88 9.10
N ILE A 15 -3.34 -8.04 8.94
CA ILE A 15 -2.38 -8.23 7.84
C ILE A 15 -3.17 -8.44 6.55
N THR A 16 -2.92 -7.65 5.51
CA THR A 16 -3.62 -7.76 4.24
C THR A 16 -2.68 -7.77 3.04
N GLY A 17 -3.18 -8.23 1.89
CA GLY A 17 -2.49 -8.11 0.60
C GLY A 17 -2.63 -6.73 -0.08
N GLN A 18 -3.18 -5.71 0.60
CA GLN A 18 -3.51 -4.44 -0.04
C GLN A 18 -2.28 -3.59 -0.35
N THR A 19 -1.30 -3.51 0.58
CA THR A 19 -0.06 -2.73 0.39
C THR A 19 0.65 -3.12 -0.92
N PHE A 20 0.78 -4.43 -1.18
CA PHE A 20 1.29 -4.97 -2.44
C PHE A 20 0.54 -4.45 -3.68
N ALA A 21 -0.80 -4.49 -3.65
CA ALA A 21 -1.62 -4.06 -4.78
C ALA A 21 -1.49 -2.56 -5.04
N VAL A 22 -1.44 -1.74 -3.98
CA VAL A 22 -1.28 -0.28 -4.06
C VAL A 22 0.05 0.08 -4.71
N LEU A 23 1.13 -0.53 -4.23
CA LEU A 23 2.49 -0.33 -4.74
C LEU A 23 2.59 -0.73 -6.22
N LEU A 24 2.00 -1.86 -6.62
CA LEU A 24 1.92 -2.27 -8.02
C LEU A 24 1.08 -1.30 -8.87
N CYS A 25 -0.08 -0.86 -8.39
CA CYS A 25 -0.92 0.09 -9.10
C CYS A 25 -0.17 1.39 -9.41
N GLY A 26 0.51 1.97 -8.42
CA GLY A 26 1.35 3.15 -8.65
C GLY A 26 2.45 2.86 -9.69
N ALA A 27 3.19 1.76 -9.52
CA ALA A 27 4.31 1.42 -10.38
C ALA A 27 3.95 1.12 -11.84
N LEU A 28 2.76 0.59 -12.10
CA LEU A 28 2.28 0.19 -13.43
C LEU A 28 1.47 1.27 -14.13
N LEU A 29 0.67 2.03 -13.38
CA LEU A 29 -0.26 3.02 -13.95
C LEU A 29 0.31 4.46 -13.94
N GLY A 30 1.43 4.68 -13.25
CA GLY A 30 1.99 6.03 -13.06
C GLY A 30 1.22 6.84 -12.03
N SER A 31 1.67 8.08 -11.78
CA SER A 31 1.13 8.92 -10.70
C SER A 31 -0.36 9.22 -10.88
N ARG A 32 -0.76 9.65 -12.09
CA ARG A 32 -2.12 10.10 -12.36
C ARG A 32 -3.14 8.98 -12.25
N LEU A 33 -2.94 7.89 -13.00
CA LEU A 33 -3.90 6.79 -13.04
C LEU A 33 -3.82 5.95 -11.77
N GLY A 34 -2.62 5.74 -11.19
CA GLY A 34 -2.47 5.04 -9.91
C GLY A 34 -3.23 5.73 -8.77
N THR A 35 -3.07 7.05 -8.63
CA THR A 35 -3.81 7.85 -7.65
C THR A 35 -5.32 7.81 -7.93
N ALA A 36 -5.74 7.99 -9.18
CA ALA A 36 -7.15 7.92 -9.54
C ALA A 36 -7.77 6.55 -9.19
N SER A 37 -7.05 5.45 -9.44
CA SER A 37 -7.49 4.11 -9.06
C SER A 37 -7.68 3.96 -7.55
N MET A 38 -6.78 4.52 -6.72
CA MET A 38 -6.93 4.47 -5.26
C MET A 38 -8.09 5.34 -4.75
N LEU A 39 -8.32 6.50 -5.38
CA LEU A 39 -9.48 7.33 -5.06
C LEU A 39 -10.80 6.64 -5.42
N LEU A 40 -10.86 5.98 -6.58
CA LEU A 40 -12.02 5.17 -6.97
C LEU A 40 -12.23 4.02 -6.00
N TYR A 41 -11.17 3.29 -5.64
CA TYR A 41 -11.22 2.22 -4.64
C TYR A 41 -11.81 2.69 -3.30
N ILE A 42 -11.38 3.85 -2.81
CA ILE A 42 -11.93 4.44 -1.58
C ILE A 42 -13.40 4.82 -1.78
N THR A 43 -13.73 5.46 -2.91
CA THR A 43 -15.11 5.88 -3.22
C THR A 43 -16.05 4.68 -3.25
N GLU A 44 -15.65 3.58 -3.89
CA GLU A 44 -16.39 2.31 -3.94
C GLU A 44 -16.70 1.80 -2.52
N GLY A 45 -15.70 1.78 -1.65
CA GLY A 45 -15.90 1.35 -0.26
C GLY A 45 -16.78 2.30 0.55
N MET A 46 -16.68 3.62 0.31
CA MET A 46 -17.50 4.64 0.97
C MET A 46 -18.98 4.57 0.57
N VAL A 47 -19.30 4.19 -0.68
CA VAL A 47 -20.69 3.97 -1.11
C VAL A 47 -21.24 2.60 -0.71
N GLY A 48 -20.48 1.82 0.08
CA GLY A 48 -20.92 0.56 0.68
C GLY A 48 -20.58 -0.70 -0.11
N LEU A 49 -19.77 -0.61 -1.18
CA LEU A 49 -19.32 -1.81 -1.87
C LEU A 49 -18.31 -2.58 -1.01
N PRO A 50 -18.34 -3.93 -1.00
CA PRO A 50 -17.46 -4.75 -0.18
C PRO A 50 -16.06 -4.88 -0.81
N VAL A 51 -15.35 -3.76 -0.98
CA VAL A 51 -14.02 -3.71 -1.60
C VAL A 51 -12.88 -3.63 -0.59
N PHE A 52 -13.16 -3.18 0.63
CA PHE A 52 -12.17 -3.10 1.71
C PHE A 52 -11.89 -4.45 2.35
N ALA A 53 -10.63 -4.66 2.75
CA ALA A 53 -10.21 -5.86 3.45
C ALA A 53 -10.83 -5.97 4.85
N VAL A 54 -11.09 -4.80 5.44
CA VAL A 54 -11.73 -4.67 6.74
C VAL A 54 -13.07 -4.02 6.52
N ALA A 55 -14.09 -4.54 7.20
CA ALA A 55 -15.41 -3.94 7.15
C ALA A 55 -15.34 -2.44 7.46
N PRO A 56 -16.19 -1.60 6.84
CA PRO A 56 -16.21 -0.16 7.09
C PRO A 56 -16.26 0.22 8.57
N ALA A 57 -16.74 -0.67 9.45
CA ALA A 57 -16.81 -0.44 10.88
C ALA A 57 -15.45 -0.23 11.60
N ASN A 58 -14.30 -0.61 11.01
CA ASN A 58 -13.00 -0.45 11.69
C ASN A 58 -12.30 0.87 11.31
N ALA A 59 -12.78 1.95 11.93
CA ALA A 59 -12.27 3.31 11.71
C ALA A 59 -10.77 3.45 11.98
N ALA A 60 -10.17 2.63 12.84
CA ALA A 60 -8.74 2.71 13.18
C ALA A 60 -7.80 2.49 11.99
N THR A 61 -8.31 1.91 10.89
CA THR A 61 -7.50 1.62 9.68
C THR A 61 -7.61 2.69 8.59
N TYR A 62 -8.47 3.70 8.75
CA TYR A 62 -8.75 4.67 7.68
C TYR A 62 -7.54 5.52 7.27
N GLY A 63 -6.62 5.82 8.19
CA GLY A 63 -5.36 6.49 7.86
C GLY A 63 -4.52 5.73 6.83
N TYR A 64 -4.58 4.40 6.83
CA TYR A 64 -3.89 3.58 5.83
C TYR A 64 -4.52 3.71 4.45
N LEU A 65 -5.84 3.97 4.35
CA LEU A 65 -6.49 4.26 3.06
C LEU A 65 -5.98 5.58 2.47
N ALA A 66 -5.85 6.64 3.29
CA ALA A 66 -5.21 7.87 2.86
C ALA A 66 -3.76 7.64 2.44
N GLY A 67 -3.04 6.82 3.22
CA GLY A 67 -1.71 6.32 2.89
C GLY A 67 -1.64 5.59 1.54
N PHE A 68 -2.66 4.84 1.15
CA PHE A 68 -2.69 4.15 -0.14
C PHE A 68 -2.72 5.11 -1.32
N VAL A 69 -3.50 6.20 -1.21
CA VAL A 69 -3.54 7.25 -2.25
C VAL A 69 -2.17 7.92 -2.37
N ALA A 70 -1.56 8.28 -1.23
CA ALA A 70 -0.24 8.89 -1.19
C ALA A 70 0.84 7.97 -1.76
N ALA A 71 0.82 6.68 -1.39
CA ALA A 71 1.76 5.69 -1.89
C ALA A 71 1.63 5.48 -3.40
N ALA A 72 0.40 5.34 -3.92
CA ALA A 72 0.18 5.22 -5.35
C ALA A 72 0.69 6.45 -6.12
N PHE A 73 0.52 7.66 -5.57
CA PHE A 73 1.10 8.88 -6.13
C PHE A 73 2.63 8.83 -6.13
N VAL A 74 3.24 8.57 -4.97
CA VAL A 74 4.71 8.57 -4.78
C VAL A 74 5.38 7.54 -5.68
N VAL A 75 4.91 6.28 -5.64
CA VAL A 75 5.47 5.22 -6.49
C VAL A 75 5.21 5.52 -7.97
N GLY A 76 4.01 6.01 -8.31
CA GLY A 76 3.66 6.39 -9.66
C GLY A 76 4.51 7.54 -10.20
N TRP A 77 4.87 8.52 -9.37
CA TRP A 77 5.76 9.61 -9.75
C TRP A 77 7.17 9.09 -10.07
N PHE A 78 7.70 8.15 -9.28
CA PHE A 78 8.94 7.45 -9.61
C PHE A 78 8.83 6.63 -10.91
N ALA A 79 7.68 5.97 -11.13
CA ALA A 79 7.42 5.23 -12.35
C ALA A 79 7.43 6.14 -13.59
N ASP A 80 6.82 7.32 -13.50
CA ASP A 80 6.79 8.33 -14.56
C ASP A 80 8.21 8.86 -14.89
N MET A 81 9.10 8.89 -13.89
CA MET A 81 10.54 9.17 -14.07
C MET A 81 11.34 7.97 -14.61
N GLY A 82 10.70 6.82 -14.81
CA GLY A 82 11.31 5.59 -15.34
C GLY A 82 12.09 4.77 -14.32
N TRP A 83 11.92 5.02 -13.02
CA TRP A 83 12.65 4.32 -11.95
C TRP A 83 12.21 2.86 -11.77
N THR A 84 11.04 2.49 -12.28
CA THR A 84 10.50 1.13 -12.18
C THR A 84 11.05 0.15 -13.21
N LYS A 85 12.09 0.55 -13.97
CA LYS A 85 12.72 -0.27 -15.04
C LYS A 85 13.90 -1.10 -14.56
N ASP A 86 14.49 -0.75 -13.42
CA ASP A 86 15.61 -1.47 -12.81
C ASP A 86 15.33 -1.77 -11.33
N LEU A 87 15.85 -2.90 -10.84
CA LEU A 87 15.50 -3.42 -9.52
C LEU A 87 15.86 -2.45 -8.39
N PRO A 88 17.09 -1.87 -8.31
CA PRO A 88 17.45 -0.98 -7.21
C PRO A 88 16.55 0.25 -7.11
N ARG A 89 16.28 0.94 -8.22
CA ARG A 89 15.41 2.13 -8.21
C ARG A 89 13.95 1.78 -7.92
N THR A 90 13.50 0.61 -8.38
CA THR A 90 12.16 0.12 -8.04
C THR A 90 12.03 -0.11 -6.54
N VAL A 91 13.03 -0.76 -5.91
CA VAL A 91 13.03 -0.96 -4.45
C VAL A 91 12.95 0.37 -3.70
N VAL A 92 13.73 1.38 -4.10
CA VAL A 92 13.69 2.71 -3.48
C VAL A 92 12.30 3.35 -3.62
N ALA A 93 11.71 3.30 -4.82
CA ALA A 93 10.37 3.82 -5.06
C ALA A 93 9.33 3.13 -4.17
N MET A 94 9.39 1.80 -4.06
CA MET A 94 8.45 1.02 -3.24
C MET A 94 8.62 1.28 -1.75
N ILE A 95 9.85 1.45 -1.25
CA ILE A 95 10.12 1.82 0.15
C ILE A 95 9.53 3.21 0.45
N ALA A 96 9.68 4.16 -0.47
CA ALA A 96 9.09 5.49 -0.32
C ALA A 96 7.55 5.44 -0.29
N GLY A 97 6.93 4.60 -1.12
CA GLY A 97 5.50 4.33 -1.08
C GLY A 97 5.05 3.72 0.25
N GLU A 98 5.74 2.68 0.72
CA GLU A 98 5.45 2.02 1.99
C GLU A 98 5.58 2.98 3.18
N ALA A 99 6.62 3.84 3.17
CA ALA A 99 6.79 4.88 4.18
C ALA A 99 5.62 5.86 4.19
N ALA A 100 5.06 6.23 3.03
CA ALA A 100 3.86 7.05 2.96
C ALA A 100 2.65 6.33 3.57
N ILE A 101 2.47 5.04 3.31
CA ILE A 101 1.40 4.23 3.94
C ILE A 101 1.49 4.30 5.45
N TYR A 102 2.67 4.01 6.01
CA TYR A 102 2.88 4.03 7.45
C TYR A 102 2.74 5.43 8.05
N PHE A 103 3.22 6.47 7.36
CA PHE A 103 3.10 7.83 7.86
C PHE A 103 1.64 8.21 8.14
N PHE A 104 0.75 8.05 7.16
CA PHE A 104 -0.67 8.38 7.35
C PHE A 104 -1.39 7.36 8.24
N GLY A 105 -1.05 6.07 8.13
CA GLY A 105 -1.62 5.00 8.94
C GLY A 105 -1.35 5.17 10.43
N LEU A 106 -0.09 5.41 10.81
CA LEU A 106 0.34 5.55 12.20
C LEU A 106 -0.16 6.85 12.83
N LEU A 107 -0.13 7.97 12.08
CA LEU A 107 -0.69 9.24 12.56
C LEU A 107 -2.17 9.11 12.92
N TRP A 108 -2.94 8.39 12.10
CA TRP A 108 -4.36 8.14 12.37
C TRP A 108 -4.56 7.15 13.52
N LEU A 109 -3.80 6.04 13.51
CA LEU A 109 -3.91 4.98 14.51
C LEU A 109 -3.64 5.51 15.93
N ALA A 110 -2.79 6.52 16.08
CA ALA A 110 -2.50 7.19 17.35
C ALA A 110 -3.74 7.76 18.07
N HIS A 111 -4.85 7.97 17.36
CA HIS A 111 -6.11 8.40 17.97
C HIS A 111 -6.94 7.25 18.57
N PHE A 112 -6.56 5.99 18.30
CA PHE A 112 -7.34 4.80 18.68
C PHE A 112 -6.62 3.90 19.68
N VAL A 113 -5.31 4.08 19.87
CA VAL A 113 -4.48 3.25 20.74
C VAL A 113 -3.55 4.13 21.59
N PRO A 114 -3.08 3.66 22.76
CA PRO A 114 -2.09 4.41 23.54
C PRO A 114 -0.85 4.74 22.72
N GLU A 115 -0.27 5.94 22.91
CA GLU A 115 0.89 6.41 22.14
C GLU A 115 2.06 5.42 22.15
N SER A 116 2.31 4.76 23.29
CA SER A 116 3.36 3.75 23.44
C SER A 116 3.11 2.46 22.64
N LYS A 117 1.90 2.28 22.09
CA LYS A 117 1.48 1.08 21.35
C LYS A 117 1.28 1.30 19.85
N VAL A 118 1.44 2.53 19.36
CA VAL A 118 1.22 2.86 17.94
C VAL A 118 2.13 2.02 17.02
N LEU A 119 3.42 1.91 17.35
CA LEU A 119 4.36 1.12 16.54
C LEU A 119 4.17 -0.39 16.73
N ASP A 120 3.93 -0.82 17.97
CA ASP A 120 3.65 -2.23 18.32
C ASP A 120 2.45 -2.77 17.56
N PHE A 121 1.42 -1.94 17.34
CA PHE A 121 0.18 -2.35 16.72
C PHE A 121 0.09 -2.02 15.24
N GLY A 122 0.79 -0.98 14.78
CA GLY A 122 0.64 -0.40 13.44
C GLY A 122 1.83 -0.56 12.50
N LEU A 123 3.00 -0.99 12.98
CA LEU A 123 4.24 -1.09 12.19
C LEU A 123 4.91 -2.46 12.32
N PHE A 124 5.37 -2.82 13.52
CA PHE A 124 6.25 -3.98 13.71
C PHE A 124 5.66 -5.33 13.26
N PRO A 125 4.36 -5.62 13.46
CA PRO A 125 3.78 -6.90 13.00
C PRO A 125 3.79 -7.06 11.47
N PHE A 126 3.88 -5.97 10.72
CA PHE A 126 3.69 -5.95 9.27
C PHE A 126 5.01 -5.95 8.48
N LEU A 127 6.11 -5.46 9.09
CA LEU A 127 7.41 -5.28 8.42
C LEU A 127 7.90 -6.51 7.65
N ILE A 128 7.79 -7.71 8.22
CA ILE A 128 8.24 -8.94 7.55
C ILE A 128 7.37 -9.22 6.31
N GLY A 129 6.05 -9.12 6.47
CA GLY A 129 5.11 -9.34 5.37
C GLY A 129 5.28 -8.31 4.26
N ASP A 130 5.51 -7.05 4.62
CA ASP A 130 5.69 -5.96 3.66
C ASP A 130 7.05 -6.04 2.96
N ALA A 131 8.13 -6.47 3.65
CA ALA A 131 9.40 -6.75 3.00
C ALA A 131 9.27 -7.82 1.91
N ILE A 132 8.52 -8.90 2.17
CA ILE A 132 8.25 -9.96 1.19
C ILE A 132 7.43 -9.41 0.02
N LYS A 133 6.35 -8.67 0.29
CA LYS A 133 5.50 -8.06 -0.74
C LYS A 133 6.28 -7.07 -1.60
N LEU A 134 7.09 -6.23 -0.98
CA LEU A 134 7.91 -5.23 -1.65
C LEU A 134 8.94 -5.89 -2.56
N ALA A 135 9.63 -6.93 -2.07
CA ALA A 135 10.55 -7.71 -2.89
C ALA A 135 9.84 -8.33 -4.09
N ALA A 136 8.66 -8.93 -3.88
CA ALA A 136 7.86 -9.49 -4.96
C ALA A 136 7.45 -8.40 -5.99
N ALA A 137 6.95 -7.25 -5.54
CA ALA A 137 6.55 -6.15 -6.42
C ALA A 137 7.75 -5.59 -7.21
N ALA A 138 8.89 -5.41 -6.54
CA ALA A 138 10.10 -4.89 -7.14
C ALA A 138 10.72 -5.84 -8.18
N VAL A 139 10.44 -7.15 -8.11
CA VAL A 139 10.84 -8.12 -9.14
C VAL A 139 9.83 -8.15 -10.29
N VAL A 140 8.53 -8.20 -9.99
CA VAL A 140 7.46 -8.34 -10.99
C VAL A 140 7.42 -7.14 -11.95
N VAL A 141 7.56 -5.92 -11.44
CA VAL A 141 7.42 -4.71 -12.26
C VAL A 141 8.51 -4.59 -13.33
N PRO A 142 9.82 -4.64 -13.02
CA PRO A 142 10.87 -4.58 -14.04
C PRO A 142 10.85 -5.78 -14.99
N ALA A 143 10.50 -6.98 -14.49
CA ALA A 143 10.36 -8.16 -15.33
C ALA A 143 9.25 -7.99 -16.37
N GLY A 144 8.11 -7.44 -15.97
CA GLY A 144 7.00 -7.10 -16.87
C GLY A 144 7.43 -6.13 -17.98
N TRP A 145 8.15 -5.05 -17.63
CA TRP A 145 8.66 -4.08 -18.61
C TRP A 145 9.67 -4.68 -19.60
N ARG A 146 10.51 -5.64 -19.15
CA ARG A 146 11.46 -6.32 -20.04
C ARG A 146 10.75 -7.20 -21.07
N LEU A 147 9.70 -7.91 -20.65
CA LEU A 147 8.92 -8.78 -21.52
C LEU A 147 8.09 -7.99 -22.54
N SER A 148 7.55 -6.82 -22.16
CA SER A 148 6.77 -5.99 -23.07
C SER A 148 7.60 -5.28 -24.14
N ARG A 149 8.88 -5.02 -23.89
CA ARG A 149 9.82 -4.40 -24.85
C ARG A 149 10.37 -5.35 -25.92
N ASN A 150 10.24 -6.66 -25.71
CA ASN A 150 10.71 -7.70 -26.62
C ASN A 150 9.60 -8.20 -27.57
N ARG A 151 8.50 -7.46 -27.70
CA ARG A 151 7.44 -7.64 -28.69
C ARG A 151 7.36 -6.39 -29.54
#